data_AF-A0A382GY83-F1
#
_entry.id   AF-A0A382GY83-F1
#
_cell.length_a   1.000
_cell.length_b   1.000
_cell.length_c   1.000
_cell.angle_alpha   90.00
_cell.angle_beta   90.00
_cell.angle_gamma   90.00
#
_symmetry.space_group_name_H-M   'P 1'
#
loop_
_entity.id
_entity.type
_entity.pdbx_description
1 polymer ?
#
loop_
_entity_poly.entity_id
_entity_poly.type
_entity_poly.pdbx_seq_one_letter_code
_entity_poly.pdbx_strand_id
1 'polypeptide(L)' 'MEEATYGRNMTIDRCTQCKGIWCDTGEAEVLKGKWMSDFLDSGNVKTGKVHNKITDINCPRCGVEMTHIK' A
#
# COMPACT_ATOMS: atom_id res chain seq x y z
N MET A 1 1.34 2.05 11.84
CA MET A 1 0.52 1.56 10.71
C MET A 1 -0.88 1.31 11.20
N GLU A 2 -1.85 1.44 10.31
CA GLU A 2 -3.25 1.10 10.53
C GLU A 2 -3.66 0.12 9.43
N GLU A 3 -4.29 -1.00 9.80
CA GLU A 3 -4.91 -1.91 8.86
C GLU A 3 -6.36 -1.50 8.67
N ALA A 4 -6.80 -1.37 7.43
CA ALA A 4 -8.15 -0.96 7.11
C ALA A 4 -8.78 -1.91 6.09
N THR A 5 -9.96 -2.43 6.42
CA THR A 5 -10.75 -3.29 5.53
C THR A 5 -11.91 -2.51 4.93
N TYR A 6 -12.01 -2.56 3.60
CA TYR A 6 -13.04 -1.92 2.81
C TYR A 6 -13.90 -2.99 2.10
N GLY A 7 -15.22 -2.84 2.18
CA GLY A 7 -16.14 -3.82 1.58
C GLY A 7 -15.98 -5.23 2.18
N ARG A 8 -16.07 -6.27 1.33
CA ARG A 8 -16.03 -7.67 1.79
C ARG A 8 -14.61 -8.22 2.00
N ASN A 9 -13.69 -8.00 1.06
CA ASN A 9 -12.38 -8.67 1.03
C ASN A 9 -11.24 -7.76 0.54
N MET A 10 -11.24 -6.47 0.90
CA MET A 10 -10.15 -5.57 0.52
C MET A 10 -9.51 -5.02 1.79
N THR A 11 -8.33 -5.52 2.09
CA THR A 11 -7.51 -5.04 3.21
C THR A 11 -6.33 -4.27 2.65
N ILE A 12 -5.98 -3.17 3.32
CA ILE A 12 -4.77 -2.42 3.06
C ILE A 12 -4.09 -2.09 4.37
N ASP A 13 -2.76 -2.02 4.33
CA ASP A 13 -1.96 -1.43 5.39
C ASP A 13 -1.60 0.00 5.04
N ARG A 14 -1.90 0.93 5.95
CA ARG A 14 -1.60 2.35 5.74
C ARG A 14 -0.62 2.86 6.77
N CYS A 15 0.40 3.57 6.30
CA CYS A 15 1.28 4.32 7.17
C CYS A 15 0.49 5.50 7.78
N THR A 16 0.40 5.55 9.11
CA THR A 16 -0.34 6.60 9.82
C THR A 16 0.30 7.99 9.67
N GLN A 17 1.59 8.06 9.32
CA GLN A 17 2.38 9.29 9.19
C GLN A 17 2.36 9.88 7.78
N CYS A 18 2.73 9.10 6.76
CA CYS A 18 2.81 9.59 5.37
C CYS A 18 1.64 9.17 4.49
N LYS A 19 0.73 8.32 5.00
CA LYS A 19 -0.42 7.76 4.29
C LYS A 19 -0.06 6.85 3.09
N GLY A 20 1.20 6.43 2.97
CA GLY A 20 1.61 5.40 2.02
C GLY A 20 0.92 4.06 2.29
N ILE A 21 0.61 3.34 1.22
CA ILE A 21 -0.09 2.05 1.25
C ILE A 21 0.94 0.93 1.12
N TRP A 22 0.74 -0.09 1.94
CA TRP A 22 1.46 -1.35 1.97
C TRP A 22 0.44 -2.46 1.76
N CYS A 23 0.89 -3.55 1.15
CA CYS A 23 0.04 -4.69 0.83
C CYS A 23 0.77 -5.95 1.25
N ASP A 24 0.08 -6.81 2.00
CA ASP A 24 0.53 -8.16 2.26
C ASP A 24 0.37 -9.03 0.99
N THR A 25 0.86 -10.26 1.05
CA THR A 25 0.88 -11.17 -0.10
C THR A 25 -0.56 -11.43 -0.60
N GLY A 26 -0.83 -11.09 -1.87
CA GLY A 26 -2.13 -11.28 -2.51
C GLY A 26 -3.09 -10.07 -2.42
N GLU A 27 -2.82 -9.09 -1.57
CA GLU A 27 -3.70 -7.92 -1.41
C GLU A 27 -3.58 -6.95 -2.58
N ALA A 28 -2.36 -6.74 -3.09
CA ALA A 28 -2.10 -5.85 -4.22
C ALA A 28 -2.82 -6.31 -5.50
N GLU A 29 -2.88 -7.61 -5.74
CA GLU A 29 -3.59 -8.23 -6.87
C GLU A 29 -5.11 -8.01 -6.76
N VAL A 30 -5.66 -8.12 -5.54
CA VAL A 30 -7.07 -7.81 -5.28
C VAL A 30 -7.35 -6.32 -5.52
N LEU A 31 -6.41 -5.44 -5.16
CA LEU A 31 -6.55 -3.99 -5.31
C LEU A 31 -6.47 -3.54 -6.79
N LYS A 32 -5.51 -4.07 -7.57
CA LYS A 32 -5.28 -3.70 -8.99
C LYS A 32 -6.51 -3.87 -9.88
N GLY A 33 -7.44 -4.75 -9.53
CA GLY A 33 -8.65 -5.03 -10.31
C GLY A 33 -9.91 -4.24 -9.88
N LYS A 34 -9.79 -3.29 -8.95
CA LYS A 34 -10.95 -2.66 -8.31
C LYS A 34 -10.94 -1.14 -8.54
N TRP A 35 -12.07 -0.61 -8.99
CA TRP A 35 -12.28 0.84 -9.21
C TRP A 35 -12.05 1.72 -7.97
N MET A 36 -12.03 1.13 -6.77
CA MET A 36 -11.88 1.83 -5.50
C MET A 36 -10.41 2.15 -5.16
N SER A 37 -9.42 1.65 -5.92
CA SER A 37 -8.00 1.90 -5.64
C SER A 37 -7.68 3.40 -5.51
N ASP A 38 -8.24 4.21 -6.39
CA ASP A 38 -8.01 5.67 -6.42
C ASP A 38 -8.61 6.37 -5.20
N PHE A 39 -9.67 5.80 -4.61
CA PHE A 39 -10.28 6.33 -3.39
C PHE A 39 -9.45 5.99 -2.15
N LEU A 40 -8.73 4.87 -2.18
CA LEU A 40 -7.93 4.39 -1.06
C LEU A 40 -6.60 5.12 -0.91
N ASP A 41 -6.03 5.60 -2.01
CA ASP A 41 -4.86 6.45 -2.00
C ASP A 41 -5.24 7.89 -1.60
N SER A 42 -5.37 8.09 -0.29
CA SER A 42 -5.56 9.42 0.31
C SER A 42 -4.22 10.12 0.60
N GLY A 43 -3.11 9.66 0.02
CA GLY A 43 -1.78 10.16 0.28
C GLY A 43 -1.52 11.54 -0.33
N ASN A 44 -0.48 12.22 0.17
CA ASN A 44 -0.03 13.44 -0.47
C ASN A 44 0.73 13.11 -1.76
N VAL A 45 0.25 13.63 -2.90
CA VAL A 45 0.83 13.38 -4.23
C VAL A 45 2.32 13.74 -4.34
N LYS A 46 2.78 14.82 -3.68
CA LYS A 46 4.20 15.21 -3.73
C LYS A 46 5.07 14.22 -2.97
N THR A 47 4.64 13.82 -1.78
CA THR A 47 5.31 12.82 -0.94
C THR A 47 5.32 11.46 -1.64
N GLY A 48 4.18 11.04 -2.20
CA GLY A 48 4.07 9.83 -3.01
C GLY A 48 5.04 9.81 -4.18
N LYS A 49 5.15 10.89 -4.96
CA LYS A 49 6.12 10.99 -6.07
C LYS A 49 7.58 10.84 -5.63
N VAL A 50 7.92 11.31 -4.42
CA VAL A 50 9.27 11.13 -3.87
C VAL A 50 9.47 9.66 -3.47
N HIS A 51 8.49 9.06 -2.79
CA HIS A 51 8.58 7.68 -2.31
C HIS A 51 8.44 6.63 -3.42
N ASN A 52 7.79 6.92 -4.55
CA ASN A 52 7.72 6.02 -5.70
C ASN A 52 9.10 5.70 -6.30
N LYS A 53 10.14 6.46 -5.95
CA LYS A 53 11.53 6.17 -6.34
C LYS A 53 12.19 5.12 -5.45
N ILE A 54 11.58 4.78 -4.32
CA ILE A 54 12.04 3.78 -3.37
C ILE A 54 11.35 2.47 -3.74
N THR A 55 12.05 1.62 -4.49
CA THR A 55 11.51 0.33 -4.97
C THR A 55 11.95 -0.84 -4.11
N ASP A 56 13.08 -0.71 -3.43
CA ASP A 56 13.68 -1.75 -2.59
C ASP A 56 13.42 -1.39 -1.12
N ILE A 57 12.46 -2.07 -0.51
CA ILE A 57 12.02 -1.77 0.84
C ILE A 57 11.66 -3.05 1.61
N ASN A 58 12.00 -3.05 2.89
CA ASN A 58 11.63 -4.13 3.80
C ASN A 58 10.23 -3.90 4.36
N CYS A 59 9.48 -4.98 4.52
CA CYS A 59 8.18 -4.96 5.17
C CYS A 59 8.34 -4.37 6.59
N PRO A 60 7.60 -3.32 6.94
CA PRO A 60 7.76 -2.64 8.22
C PRO A 60 7.14 -3.43 9.39
N ARG A 61 6.42 -4.53 9.12
CA ARG A 61 5.91 -5.47 10.13
C ARG A 61 6.96 -6.54 10.49
N CYS A 62 7.62 -7.17 9.50
CA CYS A 62 8.48 -8.34 9.72
C CYS A 62 9.95 -8.17 9.27
N GLY A 63 10.29 -7.10 8.56
CA GLY A 63 11.64 -6.80 8.09
C GLY A 63 12.09 -7.57 6.84
N VAL A 64 11.24 -8.45 6.28
CA VAL A 64 11.53 -9.19 5.05
C VAL A 64 11.44 -8.28 3.83
N GLU A 65 12.33 -8.45 2.86
CA GLU A 65 12.32 -7.70 1.59
C GLU A 65 11.00 -7.91 0.84
N MET A 66 10.41 -6.81 0.36
CA MET A 66 9.16 -6.86 -0.39
C MET A 66 9.38 -7.13 -1.87
N THR A 67 8.44 -7.86 -2.47
CA THR A 67 8.45 -8.07 -3.93
C THR A 67 7.89 -6.85 -4.64
N HIS A 68 8.69 -6.25 -5.52
CA HIS A 68 8.22 -5.17 -6.39
C HIS A 68 7.36 -5.74 -7.52
N ILE A 69 6.05 -5.53 -7.43
CA ILE A 69 5.08 -5.96 -8.44
C ILE A 69 5.03 -4.90 -9.56
N LYS A 70 5.44 -5.28 -10.76
CA LYS A 70 5.36 -4.42 -11.96
C LYS A 70 3.92 -4.24 -12.47
#